data_AF-A0A6V6Z9J7-F1
#
_entry.id   AF-A0A6V6Z9J7-F1
#
_cell.length_a   1.000
_cell.length_b   1.000
_cell.length_c   1.000
_cell.angle_alpha   90.00
_cell.angle_beta   90.00
_cell.angle_gamma   90.00
#
_symmetry.space_group_name_H-M   'P 1'
#
loop_
_entity.id
_entity.type
_entity.pdbx_description
1 polymer ?
#
loop_
_entity_poly.entity_id
_entity_poly.type
_entity_poly.pdbx_seq_one_letter_code
_entity_poly.pdbx_strand_id
1 'polypeptide(L)'
;MNVFSLFKKRNYIYFYHRLKPYSRSVRKGMLDYSDYESLNNLSDYFRISDFKKIVVVASGPSAKKIVLEKDALYFCCNDSINIVKTMPHIYVVHDPFYLIKYLKSFVPTDKWMGTTFWIMDNKSKINSNSFEKVLYYILRKHRNKREFLITNYKYNKSSEFLYKELIESLKEDFGFTYQSINSGFNTLMLGAILALKKNKPLEVYGLDMGIGGNQYYNKSASIGKSISGDNNKEIVKDFLNQLYKQKIKIYNASNFMNYESK
;
A
#
# COMPACT_ATOMS: atom_id res chain seq x y z
N MET A 1 23.50 -4.52 20.28
CA MET A 1 22.59 -3.44 19.79
C MET A 1 23.47 -2.35 19.20
N ASN A 2 23.29 -1.93 17.94
CA ASN A 2 24.18 -0.94 17.32
C ASN A 2 23.88 0.46 17.88
N VAL A 3 24.79 1.02 18.68
CA VAL A 3 24.63 2.33 19.37
C VAL A 3 24.39 3.47 18.38
N PHE A 4 25.00 3.42 17.18
CA PHE A 4 24.76 4.41 16.12
C PHE A 4 23.32 4.42 15.59
N SER A 5 22.58 3.32 15.78
CA SER A 5 21.16 3.30 15.43
C SER A 5 20.34 4.22 16.33
N LEU A 6 20.73 4.45 17.59
CA LEU A 6 20.03 5.37 18.50
C LEU A 6 20.08 6.81 18.00
N PHE A 7 21.14 7.21 17.29
CA PHE A 7 21.31 8.56 16.75
C PHE A 7 20.61 8.79 15.39
N LYS A 8 19.98 7.78 14.80
CA LYS A 8 19.26 7.95 13.54
C LYS A 8 17.96 8.73 13.78
N LYS A 9 17.80 9.89 13.14
CA LYS A 9 16.57 10.74 13.18
C LYS A 9 15.28 9.93 13.01
N ARG A 10 15.27 8.91 12.13
CA ARG A 10 14.12 8.03 11.89
C ARG A 10 13.70 7.25 13.15
N ASN A 11 14.64 6.84 14.00
CA ASN A 11 14.34 6.11 15.23
C ASN A 11 13.71 7.02 16.29
N TYR A 12 14.16 8.26 16.40
CA TYR A 12 13.50 9.27 17.24
C TYR A 12 12.09 9.59 16.74
N ILE A 13 11.89 9.79 15.44
CA ILE A 13 10.56 10.02 14.86
C ILE A 13 9.65 8.82 15.13
N TYR A 14 10.16 7.59 14.97
CA TYR A 14 9.41 6.38 15.26
C TYR A 14 9.00 6.30 16.74
N PHE A 15 9.95 6.56 17.66
CA PHE A 15 9.71 6.57 19.09
C PHE A 15 8.69 7.64 19.49
N TYR A 16 8.84 8.86 18.96
CA TYR A 16 7.87 9.94 19.13
C TYR A 16 6.46 9.50 18.73
N HIS A 17 6.28 8.92 17.55
CA HIS A 17 4.97 8.44 17.12
C HIS A 17 4.42 7.33 18.02
N ARG A 18 5.27 6.43 18.56
CA ARG A 18 4.81 5.39 19.50
C ARG A 18 4.22 6.00 20.78
N LEU A 19 4.88 7.01 21.34
CA LEU A 19 4.45 7.66 22.58
C LEU A 19 3.28 8.63 22.38
N LYS A 20 3.17 9.24 21.20
CA LYS A 20 2.13 10.21 20.89
C LYS A 20 0.72 9.64 21.14
N PRO A 21 -0.23 10.43 21.67
CA PRO A 21 -1.63 10.03 21.70
C PRO A 21 -2.18 9.84 20.28
N TYR A 22 -3.30 9.13 20.18
CA TYR A 22 -4.02 8.99 18.89
C TYR A 22 -4.52 10.36 18.42
N SER A 23 -4.60 10.54 17.10
CA SER A 23 -5.18 11.77 16.52
C SER A 23 -6.66 11.89 16.88
N ARG A 24 -7.18 13.13 16.90
CA ARG A 24 -8.58 13.44 17.25
C ARG A 24 -9.60 12.75 16.33
N SER A 25 -9.18 12.33 15.12
CA SER A 25 -10.04 11.59 14.20
C SER A 25 -10.30 10.14 14.64
N VAL A 26 -9.52 9.61 15.58
CA VAL A 26 -9.67 8.25 16.08
C VAL A 26 -10.72 8.22 17.19
N ARG A 27 -11.74 7.38 16.99
CA ARG A 27 -12.82 7.15 17.94
C ARG A 27 -12.61 5.82 18.67
N LYS A 28 -13.24 5.66 19.83
CA LYS A 28 -13.33 4.36 20.51
C LYS A 28 -14.46 3.55 19.89
N GLY A 29 -14.32 2.23 19.88
CA GLY A 29 -15.29 1.29 19.34
C GLY A 29 -14.72 0.45 18.21
N MET A 30 -15.34 -0.70 17.99
CA MET A 30 -15.04 -1.63 16.91
C MET A 30 -16.02 -1.40 15.76
N LEU A 31 -15.53 -1.46 14.52
CA LEU A 31 -16.40 -1.54 13.35
C LEU A 31 -16.62 -3.00 12.99
N ASP A 32 -17.81 -3.29 12.45
CA ASP A 32 -18.06 -4.58 11.82
C ASP A 32 -17.29 -4.66 10.50
N TYR A 33 -16.78 -5.84 10.19
CA TYR A 33 -16.08 -6.15 8.94
C TYR A 33 -16.57 -7.47 8.34
N SER A 34 -17.66 -8.06 8.85
CA SER A 34 -18.21 -9.33 8.36
C SER A 34 -18.69 -9.24 6.91
N ASP A 35 -18.99 -8.04 6.42
CA ASP A 35 -19.48 -7.77 5.06
C ASP A 35 -18.39 -7.73 3.97
N TYR A 36 -17.12 -7.97 4.32
CA TYR A 36 -15.99 -7.92 3.38
C TYR A 36 -15.27 -9.24 3.23
N GLU A 37 -15.97 -10.23 2.69
CA GLU A 37 -15.42 -11.57 2.47
C GLU A 37 -14.74 -11.72 1.10
N SER A 38 -14.81 -10.70 0.24
CA SER A 38 -14.22 -10.73 -1.10
C SER A 38 -13.61 -9.40 -1.56
N LEU A 39 -12.70 -9.46 -2.52
CA LEU A 39 -12.13 -8.32 -3.22
C LEU A 39 -13.20 -7.53 -3.98
N ASN A 40 -14.31 -8.16 -4.35
CA ASN A 40 -15.48 -7.46 -4.89
C ASN A 40 -16.10 -6.54 -3.85
N ASN A 41 -16.35 -7.02 -2.61
CA ASN A 41 -16.87 -6.17 -1.54
C ASN A 41 -15.93 -4.99 -1.23
N LEU A 42 -14.61 -5.25 -1.23
CA LEU A 42 -13.59 -4.22 -1.06
C LEU A 42 -13.66 -3.17 -2.19
N SER A 43 -13.78 -3.63 -3.43
CA SER A 43 -13.90 -2.76 -4.60
C SER A 43 -15.17 -1.91 -4.57
N ASP A 44 -16.28 -2.48 -4.12
CA ASP A 44 -17.57 -1.80 -4.08
C ASP A 44 -17.59 -0.74 -2.97
N TYR A 45 -17.01 -1.02 -1.80
CA TYR A 45 -16.80 -0.01 -0.76
C TYR A 45 -15.96 1.17 -1.27
N PHE A 46 -14.88 0.88 -2.01
CA PHE A 46 -14.06 1.91 -2.63
C PHE A 46 -14.66 2.52 -3.89
N ARG A 47 -15.84 2.06 -4.32
CA ARG A 47 -16.55 2.56 -5.50
C ARG A 47 -15.66 2.61 -6.74
N ILE A 48 -14.82 1.60 -6.94
CA ILE A 48 -13.82 1.57 -8.02
C ILE A 48 -14.47 1.77 -9.40
N SER A 49 -15.69 1.25 -9.59
CA SER A 49 -16.45 1.38 -10.83
C SER A 49 -16.72 2.83 -11.23
N ASP A 50 -16.79 3.77 -10.28
CA ASP A 50 -17.13 5.18 -10.53
C ASP A 50 -15.96 5.98 -11.12
N PHE A 51 -14.74 5.42 -11.10
CA PHE A 51 -13.53 6.08 -11.59
C PHE A 51 -13.15 5.59 -12.97
N LYS A 52 -12.56 6.45 -13.79
CA LYS A 52 -12.08 6.09 -15.13
C LYS A 52 -10.88 5.15 -15.09
N LYS A 53 -10.02 5.28 -14.08
CA LYS A 53 -8.78 4.53 -13.96
C LYS A 53 -8.32 4.40 -12.50
N ILE A 54 -7.45 3.43 -12.27
CA ILE A 54 -6.70 3.27 -11.03
C ILE A 54 -5.29 3.80 -11.24
N VAL A 55 -4.78 4.59 -10.30
CA VAL A 55 -3.42 5.14 -10.34
C VAL A 55 -2.66 4.74 -9.08
N VAL A 56 -1.62 3.93 -9.23
CA VAL A 56 -0.73 3.53 -8.15
C VAL A 56 0.43 4.51 -8.06
N VAL A 57 0.62 5.10 -6.88
CA VAL A 57 1.67 6.09 -6.61
C VAL A 57 2.55 5.60 -5.47
N ALA A 58 3.77 5.18 -5.79
CA ALA A 58 4.83 4.91 -4.84
C ALA A 58 5.69 6.19 -4.59
N SER A 59 6.73 6.08 -3.76
CA SER A 59 7.50 7.24 -3.29
C SER A 59 8.78 7.55 -4.07
N GLY A 60 9.05 6.87 -5.19
CA GLY A 60 10.24 7.09 -6.01
C GLY A 60 10.22 8.45 -6.76
N PRO A 61 11.39 8.93 -7.25
CA PRO A 61 11.52 10.20 -7.98
C PRO A 61 10.51 10.42 -9.11
N SER A 62 10.16 9.39 -9.88
CA SER A 62 9.22 9.49 -11.00
C SER A 62 7.79 9.81 -10.60
N ALA A 63 7.45 9.69 -9.30
CA ALA A 63 6.15 10.10 -8.77
C ALA A 63 5.83 11.58 -9.04
N LYS A 64 6.84 12.42 -9.31
CA LYS A 64 6.64 13.83 -9.68
C LYS A 64 6.08 14.06 -11.08
N LYS A 65 6.16 13.06 -11.95
CA LYS A 65 5.66 13.16 -13.34
C LYS A 65 4.13 13.10 -13.40
N ILE A 66 3.48 12.71 -12.30
CA ILE A 66 2.04 12.50 -12.24
C ILE A 66 1.28 13.81 -12.49
N VAL A 67 0.23 13.71 -13.30
CA VAL A 67 -0.79 14.74 -13.43
C VAL A 67 -2.02 14.25 -12.68
N LEU A 68 -2.56 15.08 -11.79
CA LEU A 68 -3.67 14.68 -10.94
C LEU A 68 -5.02 14.92 -11.63
N GLU A 69 -5.88 13.90 -11.60
CA GLU A 69 -7.17 13.84 -12.26
C GLU A 69 -8.26 13.51 -11.23
N LYS A 70 -9.40 14.21 -11.30
CA LYS A 70 -10.49 14.06 -10.30
C LYS A 70 -11.28 12.77 -10.45
N ASP A 71 -11.28 12.19 -11.65
CA ASP A 71 -11.97 10.96 -12.04
C ASP A 71 -11.07 9.73 -11.99
N ALA A 72 -9.87 9.85 -11.40
CA ALA A 72 -8.98 8.74 -11.10
C ALA A 72 -9.03 8.37 -9.61
N LEU A 73 -8.85 7.08 -9.32
CA LEU A 73 -8.70 6.57 -7.95
C LEU A 73 -7.24 6.28 -7.64
N TYR A 74 -6.69 6.93 -6.64
CA TYR A 74 -5.27 6.82 -6.29
C TYR A 74 -5.01 5.80 -5.18
N PHE A 75 -4.14 4.84 -5.45
CA PHE A 75 -3.57 3.95 -4.43
C PHE A 75 -2.19 4.49 -4.05
N CYS A 76 -2.01 4.87 -2.79
CA CYS A 76 -0.77 5.47 -2.32
C CYS A 76 -0.22 4.76 -1.09
N CYS A 77 1.07 4.93 -0.82
CA CYS A 77 1.74 4.32 0.32
C CYS A 77 2.78 5.27 0.90
N ASN A 78 3.09 5.09 2.18
CA ASN A 78 4.15 5.86 2.83
C ASN A 78 3.96 7.38 2.63
N ASP A 79 5.00 8.10 2.24
CA ASP A 79 4.92 9.55 2.03
C ASP A 79 4.30 9.94 0.67
N SER A 80 3.99 9.01 -0.24
CA SER A 80 3.36 9.35 -1.53
C SER A 80 1.93 9.85 -1.38
N ILE A 81 1.29 9.63 -0.22
CA ILE A 81 0.00 10.23 0.11
C ILE A 81 0.01 11.75 0.00
N ASN A 82 1.15 12.42 0.27
CA ASN A 82 1.21 13.87 0.18
C ASN A 82 1.09 14.39 -1.27
N ILE A 83 1.31 13.53 -2.25
CA ILE A 83 1.14 13.83 -3.67
C ILE A 83 -0.35 13.79 -4.03
N VAL A 84 -1.10 12.82 -3.50
CA VAL A 84 -2.48 12.51 -3.95
C VAL A 84 -3.58 12.90 -2.97
N LYS A 85 -3.26 13.42 -1.78
CA LYS A 85 -4.23 13.68 -0.69
C LYS A 85 -5.40 14.62 -1.06
N THR A 86 -5.27 15.38 -2.13
CA THR A 86 -6.30 16.29 -2.69
C THR A 86 -7.19 15.61 -3.73
N MET A 87 -6.94 14.35 -4.05
CA MET A 87 -7.73 13.50 -4.96
C MET A 87 -8.26 12.26 -4.24
N PRO A 88 -9.32 11.62 -4.77
CA PRO A 88 -9.86 10.37 -4.21
C PRO A 88 -8.77 9.31 -4.07
N HIS A 89 -8.49 8.88 -2.84
CA HIS A 89 -7.36 7.98 -2.59
C HIS A 89 -7.61 6.94 -1.51
N ILE A 90 -6.94 5.81 -1.68
CA ILE A 90 -6.81 4.70 -0.75
C ILE A 90 -5.37 4.67 -0.27
N TYR A 91 -5.19 4.59 1.05
CA TYR A 91 -3.86 4.51 1.63
C TYR A 91 -3.54 3.06 1.99
N VAL A 92 -2.47 2.51 1.39
CA VAL A 92 -2.00 1.16 1.61
C VAL A 92 -0.80 1.18 2.55
N VAL A 93 -0.95 0.51 3.68
CA VAL A 93 0.03 0.51 4.78
C VAL A 93 0.59 -0.89 4.96
N HIS A 94 1.90 -1.01 4.76
CA HIS A 94 2.62 -2.27 4.94
C HIS A 94 3.87 -2.13 5.83
N ASP A 95 4.58 -1.00 5.71
CA ASP A 95 5.83 -0.79 6.46
C ASP A 95 5.56 -0.50 7.95
N PRO A 96 6.29 -1.14 8.89
CA PRO A 96 6.07 -0.97 10.34
C PRO A 96 6.24 0.47 10.85
N PHE A 97 7.14 1.25 10.26
CA PHE A 97 7.33 2.65 10.63
C PHE A 97 6.11 3.48 10.20
N TYR A 98 5.67 3.31 8.96
CA TYR A 98 4.48 4.00 8.45
C TYR A 98 3.18 3.54 9.10
N LEU A 99 3.11 2.29 9.54
CA LEU A 99 1.98 1.76 10.32
C LEU A 99 1.82 2.53 11.63
N ILE A 100 2.90 2.67 12.42
CA ILE A 100 2.84 3.45 13.66
C ILE A 100 2.50 4.92 13.37
N LYS A 101 3.14 5.52 12.36
CA LYS A 101 2.86 6.90 11.93
C LYS A 101 1.38 7.07 11.56
N TYR A 102 0.81 6.13 10.82
CA TYR A 102 -0.59 6.13 10.41
C TYR A 102 -1.52 6.02 11.62
N LEU A 103 -1.38 4.97 12.43
CA LEU A 103 -2.27 4.74 13.58
C LEU A 103 -2.32 5.95 14.51
N LYS A 104 -1.19 6.64 14.70
CA LYS A 104 -1.06 7.71 15.70
C LYS A 104 -1.25 9.12 15.15
N SER A 105 -0.92 9.38 13.89
CA SER A 105 -0.82 10.74 13.34
C SER A 105 -1.53 10.95 12.01
N PHE A 106 -2.18 9.93 11.44
CA PHE A 106 -2.95 10.12 10.22
C PHE A 106 -4.09 11.12 10.44
N VAL A 107 -4.21 12.05 9.49
CA VAL A 107 -5.25 13.08 9.43
C VAL A 107 -6.09 12.78 8.18
N PRO A 108 -7.34 12.29 8.35
CA PRO A 108 -8.26 12.08 7.25
C PRO A 108 -8.49 13.36 6.44
N THR A 109 -8.53 13.23 5.12
CA THR A 109 -9.09 14.27 4.24
C THR A 109 -10.48 13.84 3.76
N ASP A 110 -11.24 14.77 3.19
CA ASP A 110 -12.52 14.48 2.53
C ASP A 110 -12.37 13.51 1.35
N LYS A 111 -11.18 13.50 0.72
CA LYS A 111 -10.83 12.62 -0.39
C LYS A 111 -10.33 11.23 0.01
N TRP A 112 -10.05 11.02 1.29
CA TRP A 112 -9.63 9.72 1.79
C TRP A 112 -10.82 8.75 1.78
N MET A 113 -10.69 7.65 1.03
CA MET A 113 -11.75 6.65 0.86
C MET A 113 -11.65 5.53 1.90
N GLY A 114 -10.44 5.25 2.38
CA GLY A 114 -10.16 4.26 3.41
C GLY A 114 -8.71 3.81 3.38
N THR A 115 -8.39 2.85 4.23
CA THR A 115 -7.03 2.32 4.35
C THR A 115 -7.04 0.81 4.29
N THR A 116 -6.00 0.25 3.67
CA THR A 116 -5.75 -1.19 3.65
C THR A 116 -4.42 -1.47 4.34
N PHE A 117 -4.45 -2.27 5.40
CA PHE A 117 -3.29 -2.91 5.99
C PHE A 117 -3.13 -4.29 5.36
N TRP A 118 -1.99 -4.56 4.74
CA TRP A 118 -1.69 -5.89 4.23
C TRP A 118 -0.52 -6.48 4.99
N ILE A 119 -0.80 -7.42 5.88
CA ILE A 119 0.18 -8.00 6.82
C ILE A 119 0.07 -9.52 6.75
N MET A 120 1.17 -10.20 6.45
CA MET A 120 1.20 -11.66 6.30
C MET A 120 1.98 -12.31 7.45
N ASP A 121 1.42 -13.37 8.01
CA ASP A 121 2.15 -14.34 8.83
C ASP A 121 3.08 -15.17 7.95
N ASN A 122 4.36 -14.82 8.03
CA ASN A 122 5.47 -15.54 7.43
C ASN A 122 6.53 -15.89 8.48
N LYS A 123 6.12 -16.04 9.75
CA LYS A 123 7.01 -16.25 10.91
C LYS A 123 7.99 -15.09 11.17
N SER A 124 7.81 -13.93 10.53
CA SER A 124 8.61 -12.73 10.82
C SER A 124 8.11 -12.05 12.09
N LYS A 125 8.99 -11.87 13.07
CA LYS A 125 8.72 -11.08 14.29
C LYS A 125 8.26 -9.65 13.96
N ILE A 126 8.73 -9.07 12.85
CA ILE A 126 8.32 -7.73 12.43
C ILE A 126 6.84 -7.72 12.01
N ASN A 127 6.39 -8.74 11.28
CA ASN A 127 5.01 -8.87 10.83
C ASN A 127 4.09 -9.19 12.00
N SER A 128 4.46 -10.11 12.89
CA SER A 128 3.67 -10.42 14.08
C SER A 128 3.45 -9.17 14.95
N ASN A 129 4.51 -8.41 15.23
CA ASN A 129 4.41 -7.16 15.98
C ASN A 129 3.53 -6.11 15.27
N SER A 130 3.56 -6.08 13.94
CA SER A 130 2.75 -5.15 13.14
C SER A 130 1.28 -5.54 13.17
N PHE A 131 1.00 -6.84 13.03
CA PHE A 131 -0.34 -7.41 13.15
C PHE A 131 -0.94 -7.13 14.53
N GLU A 132 -0.24 -7.42 15.63
CA GLU A 132 -0.75 -7.18 17.00
C GLU A 132 -1.15 -5.72 17.22
N LYS A 133 -0.37 -4.78 16.70
CA LYS A 133 -0.67 -3.34 16.81
C LYS A 133 -1.93 -2.96 16.03
N VAL A 134 -2.11 -3.50 14.83
CA VAL A 134 -3.30 -3.24 14.02
C VAL A 134 -4.50 -3.94 14.64
N LEU A 135 -4.36 -5.20 15.06
CA LEU A 135 -5.40 -5.95 15.76
C LEU A 135 -5.89 -5.22 17.02
N TYR A 136 -4.97 -4.79 17.88
CA TYR A 136 -5.30 -3.99 19.07
C TYR A 136 -6.08 -2.72 18.69
N TYR A 137 -5.69 -2.08 17.59
CA TYR A 137 -6.34 -0.89 17.09
C TYR A 137 -7.76 -1.19 16.60
N ILE A 138 -7.94 -2.08 15.61
CA ILE A 138 -9.23 -2.35 14.97
C ILE A 138 -10.29 -2.89 15.95
N LEU A 139 -9.87 -3.63 16.98
CA LEU A 139 -10.79 -4.16 18.01
C LEU A 139 -11.31 -3.09 18.97
N ARG A 140 -10.70 -1.90 19.03
CA ARG A 140 -10.98 -0.88 20.06
C ARG A 140 -11.19 0.51 19.51
N LYS A 141 -10.77 0.75 18.27
CA LYS A 141 -10.63 2.06 17.66
C LYS A 141 -10.92 1.99 16.17
N HIS A 142 -11.39 3.11 15.66
CA HIS A 142 -11.65 3.30 14.24
C HIS A 142 -11.62 4.78 13.87
N ARG A 143 -11.67 5.07 12.57
CA ARG A 143 -11.94 6.39 11.99
C ARG A 143 -13.28 6.40 11.24
N ASN A 144 -13.63 7.54 10.66
CA ASN A 144 -14.88 7.75 9.93
C ASN A 144 -14.98 6.97 8.60
N LYS A 145 -13.87 6.43 8.08
CA LYS A 145 -13.82 5.48 6.96
C LYS A 145 -13.24 4.17 7.45
N ARG A 146 -13.58 3.08 6.77
CA ARG A 146 -13.12 1.73 7.12
C ARG A 146 -11.62 1.55 6.86
N GLU A 147 -11.01 0.73 7.71
CA GLU A 147 -9.58 0.44 7.73
C GLU A 147 -9.41 -1.08 7.70
N PHE A 148 -9.24 -1.64 6.51
CA PHE A 148 -9.26 -3.08 6.25
C PHE A 148 -7.93 -3.73 6.61
N LEU A 149 -7.96 -4.85 7.35
CA LEU A 149 -6.79 -5.67 7.59
C LEU A 149 -6.87 -6.96 6.75
N ILE A 150 -6.05 -7.04 5.71
CA ILE A 150 -5.89 -8.24 4.87
C ILE A 150 -4.74 -9.07 5.44
N THR A 151 -5.04 -10.27 5.90
CA THR A 151 -4.05 -11.12 6.60
C THR A 151 -4.46 -12.59 6.66
N ASN A 152 -3.47 -13.47 6.79
CA ASN A 152 -3.63 -14.90 7.13
C ASN A 152 -3.43 -15.20 8.62
N TYR A 153 -3.25 -14.20 9.49
CA TYR A 153 -3.36 -14.43 10.92
C TYR A 153 -4.81 -14.79 11.28
N LYS A 154 -4.98 -15.80 12.14
CA LYS A 154 -6.30 -16.21 12.62
C LYS A 154 -6.88 -15.14 13.53
N TYR A 155 -7.84 -14.36 13.02
CA TYR A 155 -8.50 -13.31 13.80
C TYR A 155 -9.95 -13.05 13.35
N ASN A 156 -10.19 -13.06 12.05
CA ASN A 156 -11.51 -12.81 11.46
C ASN A 156 -11.59 -13.52 10.10
N LYS A 157 -12.70 -14.24 9.86
CA LYS A 157 -12.92 -15.03 8.65
C LYS A 157 -12.87 -14.20 7.38
N SER A 158 -13.55 -13.05 7.36
CA SER A 158 -13.63 -12.15 6.19
C SER A 158 -12.23 -11.69 5.76
N SER A 159 -11.34 -11.44 6.71
CA SER A 159 -9.96 -11.05 6.42
C SER A 159 -9.08 -12.20 5.93
N GLU A 160 -9.30 -13.41 6.44
CA GLU A 160 -8.67 -14.62 5.92
C GLU A 160 -9.13 -14.93 4.49
N PHE A 161 -10.42 -14.73 4.19
CA PHE A 161 -10.97 -14.89 2.83
C PHE A 161 -10.39 -13.86 1.87
N LEU A 162 -10.38 -12.57 2.25
CA LEU A 162 -9.73 -11.52 1.47
C LEU A 162 -8.26 -11.83 1.18
N TYR A 163 -7.53 -12.34 2.19
CA TYR A 163 -6.14 -12.73 1.99
C TYR A 163 -6.03 -13.88 0.98
N LYS A 164 -6.84 -14.94 1.13
CA LYS A 164 -6.82 -16.09 0.21
C LYS A 164 -7.12 -15.66 -1.22
N GLU A 165 -8.20 -14.91 -1.43
CA GLU A 165 -8.59 -14.44 -2.76
C GLU A 165 -7.50 -13.55 -3.37
N LEU A 166 -6.83 -12.72 -2.56
CA LEU A 166 -5.72 -11.90 -3.05
C LEU A 166 -4.52 -12.74 -3.51
N ILE A 167 -4.13 -13.76 -2.74
CA ILE A 167 -3.04 -14.65 -3.11
C ILE A 167 -3.41 -15.52 -4.32
N GLU A 168 -4.66 -15.98 -4.39
CA GLU A 168 -5.20 -16.72 -5.53
C GLU A 168 -5.19 -15.86 -6.79
N SER A 169 -5.66 -14.61 -6.73
CA SER A 169 -5.56 -13.68 -7.87
C SER A 169 -4.11 -13.45 -8.31
N LEU A 170 -3.15 -13.28 -7.40
CA LEU A 170 -1.74 -13.16 -7.79
C LEU A 170 -1.24 -14.40 -8.54
N LYS A 171 -1.66 -15.59 -8.11
CA LYS A 171 -1.23 -16.84 -8.72
C LYS A 171 -1.93 -17.11 -10.05
N GLU A 172 -3.24 -16.96 -10.11
CA GLU A 172 -4.07 -17.34 -11.26
C GLU A 172 -4.04 -16.27 -12.35
N ASP A 173 -4.21 -15.00 -11.97
CA ASP A 173 -4.29 -13.90 -12.93
C ASP A 173 -2.90 -13.45 -13.40
N PHE A 174 -1.92 -13.43 -12.49
CA PHE A 174 -0.58 -12.90 -12.76
C PHE A 174 0.52 -13.96 -12.82
N GLY A 175 0.22 -15.25 -12.59
CA GLY A 175 1.26 -16.29 -12.56
C GLY A 175 2.35 -16.03 -11.52
N PHE A 176 2.04 -15.29 -10.46
CA PHE A 176 3.02 -14.75 -9.52
C PHE A 176 2.79 -15.27 -8.11
N THR A 177 3.86 -15.78 -7.48
CA THR A 177 3.83 -16.14 -6.05
C THR A 177 4.14 -14.90 -5.22
N TYR A 178 3.24 -14.54 -4.31
CA TYR A 178 3.40 -13.33 -3.49
C TYR A 178 4.74 -13.28 -2.76
N GLN A 179 5.45 -12.17 -2.94
CA GLN A 179 6.65 -11.81 -2.19
C GLN A 179 6.61 -10.32 -1.86
N SER A 180 6.78 -9.98 -0.58
CA SER A 180 6.84 -8.58 -0.15
C SER A 180 8.25 -8.04 -0.31
N ILE A 181 8.39 -6.99 -1.12
CA ILE A 181 9.67 -6.30 -1.36
C ILE A 181 9.70 -4.94 -0.68
N ASN A 182 8.69 -4.11 -0.97
CA ASN A 182 8.52 -2.79 -0.38
C ASN A 182 7.05 -2.36 -0.46
N SER A 183 6.67 -1.30 0.26
CA SER A 183 5.28 -0.83 0.29
C SER A 183 4.74 -0.41 -1.08
N GLY A 184 5.59 0.15 -1.96
CA GLY A 184 5.19 0.53 -3.31
C GLY A 184 4.81 -0.69 -4.16
N PHE A 185 5.60 -1.76 -4.07
CA PHE A 185 5.31 -3.01 -4.77
C PHE A 185 4.03 -3.69 -4.26
N ASN A 186 3.80 -3.72 -2.94
CA ASN A 186 2.54 -4.26 -2.39
C ASN A 186 1.33 -3.40 -2.78
N THR A 187 1.51 -2.08 -2.87
CA THR A 187 0.46 -1.16 -3.36
C THR A 187 0.15 -1.42 -4.83
N LEU A 188 1.19 -1.68 -5.64
CA LEU A 188 1.02 -2.07 -7.04
C LEU A 188 0.26 -3.39 -7.17
N MET A 189 0.65 -4.43 -6.44
CA MET A 189 -0.04 -5.72 -6.48
C MET A 189 -1.53 -5.57 -6.16
N LEU A 190 -1.88 -4.86 -5.08
CA LEU A 190 -3.28 -4.62 -4.74
C LEU A 190 -4.01 -3.80 -5.82
N GLY A 191 -3.41 -2.70 -6.27
CA GLY A 191 -3.99 -1.83 -7.30
C GLY A 191 -4.21 -2.56 -8.64
N ALA A 192 -3.26 -3.42 -9.04
CA ALA A 192 -3.32 -4.20 -10.26
C ALA A 192 -4.43 -5.27 -10.23
N ILE A 193 -4.56 -6.01 -9.13
CA ILE A 193 -5.63 -7.01 -8.96
C ILE A 193 -7.00 -6.35 -9.07
N LEU A 194 -7.19 -5.22 -8.37
CA LEU A 194 -8.47 -4.50 -8.39
C LEU A 194 -8.74 -3.84 -9.75
N ALA A 195 -7.70 -3.36 -10.43
CA ALA A 195 -7.82 -2.83 -11.79
C ALA A 195 -8.27 -3.91 -12.76
N LEU A 196 -7.66 -5.11 -12.68
CA LEU A 196 -8.04 -6.25 -13.51
C LEU A 196 -9.48 -6.69 -13.25
N LYS A 197 -9.85 -6.89 -11.98
CA LYS A 197 -11.21 -7.33 -11.58
C LYS A 197 -12.31 -6.35 -12.02
N LYS A 198 -12.03 -5.06 -12.09
CA LYS A 198 -12.99 -4.03 -12.51
C LYS A 198 -12.76 -3.52 -13.94
N ASN A 199 -11.88 -4.19 -14.71
CA ASN A 199 -11.49 -3.79 -16.06
C ASN A 199 -11.18 -2.29 -16.18
N LYS A 200 -10.37 -1.77 -15.25
CA LYS A 200 -9.95 -0.38 -15.21
C LYS A 200 -8.53 -0.24 -15.77
N PRO A 201 -8.25 0.81 -16.57
CA PRO A 201 -6.89 1.21 -16.86
C PRO A 201 -6.07 1.40 -15.58
N LEU A 202 -4.80 0.99 -15.62
CA LEU A 202 -3.87 1.10 -14.51
C LEU A 202 -2.71 2.03 -14.90
N GLU A 203 -2.44 3.03 -14.07
CA GLU A 203 -1.22 3.82 -14.16
C GLU A 203 -0.32 3.60 -12.95
N VAL A 204 0.99 3.62 -13.16
CA VAL A 204 1.98 3.36 -12.12
C VAL A 204 3.06 4.43 -12.12
N TYR A 205 3.29 5.05 -10.96
CA TYR A 205 4.30 6.07 -10.74
C TYR A 205 5.13 5.79 -9.49
N GLY A 206 6.40 6.16 -9.51
CA GLY A 206 7.28 6.14 -8.34
C GLY A 206 7.79 4.75 -7.94
N LEU A 207 7.58 3.69 -8.73
CA LEU A 207 8.14 2.36 -8.48
C LEU A 207 9.53 2.26 -9.13
N ASP A 208 10.46 3.07 -8.65
CA ASP A 208 11.71 3.31 -9.38
C ASP A 208 12.83 2.30 -9.09
N MET A 209 12.73 1.51 -8.01
CA MET A 209 13.71 0.47 -7.66
C MET A 209 15.18 0.93 -7.59
N GLY A 210 15.40 2.23 -7.30
CA GLY A 210 16.72 2.87 -7.28
C GLY A 210 17.17 3.47 -8.63
N ILE A 211 16.40 3.33 -9.70
CA ILE A 211 16.66 3.95 -11.00
C ILE A 211 16.22 5.42 -11.01
N GLY A 212 17.06 6.32 -11.52
CA GLY A 212 16.80 7.77 -11.53
C GLY A 212 17.06 8.46 -10.19
N GLY A 213 17.71 7.78 -9.25
CA GLY A 213 18.27 8.36 -8.03
C GLY A 213 18.00 7.54 -6.77
N ASN A 214 18.92 7.62 -5.81
CA ASN A 214 18.83 6.93 -4.51
C ASN A 214 18.04 7.73 -3.47
N GLN A 215 16.98 8.45 -3.87
CA GLN A 215 16.21 9.33 -2.98
C GLN A 215 14.71 9.17 -3.24
N TYR A 216 13.87 9.46 -2.24
CA TYR A 216 12.43 9.61 -2.45
C TYR A 216 12.10 10.89 -3.24
N TYR A 217 10.89 10.99 -3.79
CA TYR A 217 10.45 12.14 -4.58
C TYR A 217 10.69 13.49 -3.87
N ASN A 218 10.42 13.58 -2.58
CA ASN A 218 10.59 14.80 -1.78
C ASN A 218 12.02 15.01 -1.26
N LYS A 219 13.00 14.20 -1.69
CA LYS A 219 14.40 14.22 -1.21
C LYS A 219 14.55 14.10 0.32
N SER A 220 13.52 13.63 1.03
CA SER A 220 13.50 13.61 2.50
C SER A 220 14.38 12.52 3.12
N ALA A 221 14.69 11.48 2.35
CA ALA A 221 15.56 10.39 2.75
C ALA A 221 16.15 9.66 1.55
N SER A 222 17.27 8.99 1.79
CA SER A 222 17.87 8.05 0.85
C SER A 222 17.12 6.73 0.82
N ILE A 223 17.06 6.11 -0.36
CA ILE A 223 16.50 4.77 -0.55
C ILE A 223 17.40 3.77 0.19
N GLY A 224 16.79 2.86 0.95
CA GLY A 224 17.55 1.79 1.62
C GLY A 224 18.18 0.85 0.60
N LYS A 225 19.44 0.43 0.84
CA LYS A 225 20.18 -0.50 -0.04
C LYS A 225 19.40 -1.80 -0.35
N SER A 226 18.48 -2.22 0.53
CA SER A 226 17.64 -3.40 0.33
C SER A 226 16.61 -3.22 -0.80
N ILE A 227 16.17 -2.00 -1.11
CA ILE A 227 15.14 -1.77 -2.14
C ILE A 227 15.74 -1.85 -3.55
N SER A 228 17.02 -1.51 -3.71
CA SER A 228 17.73 -1.47 -5.00
C SER A 228 18.55 -2.73 -5.30
N GLY A 229 18.45 -3.77 -4.46
CA GLY A 229 19.17 -5.03 -4.66
C GLY A 229 18.68 -5.79 -5.89
N ASP A 230 19.58 -6.47 -6.60
CA ASP A 230 19.27 -7.06 -7.90
C ASP A 230 18.24 -8.19 -7.81
N ASN A 231 18.30 -9.04 -6.77
CA ASN A 231 17.27 -10.05 -6.52
C ASN A 231 15.87 -9.44 -6.38
N ASN A 232 15.76 -8.29 -5.71
CA ASN A 232 14.48 -7.61 -5.54
C ASN A 232 13.99 -6.97 -6.83
N LYS A 233 14.90 -6.50 -7.69
CA LYS A 233 14.55 -6.02 -9.04
C LYS A 233 14.04 -7.14 -9.91
N GLU A 234 14.66 -8.31 -9.89
CA GLU A 234 14.18 -9.47 -10.67
C GLU A 234 12.77 -9.90 -10.21
N ILE A 235 12.51 -9.99 -8.90
CA ILE A 235 11.16 -10.31 -8.40
C ILE A 235 10.11 -9.29 -8.87
N VAL A 236 10.43 -7.98 -8.81
CA VAL A 236 9.51 -6.93 -9.26
C VAL A 236 9.32 -6.97 -10.79
N LYS A 237 10.40 -7.22 -11.54
CA LYS A 237 10.40 -7.36 -12.99
C LYS A 237 9.56 -8.55 -13.44
N ASP A 238 9.65 -9.68 -12.74
CA ASP A 238 8.83 -10.87 -13.00
C ASP A 238 7.34 -10.55 -12.89
N PHE A 239 6.93 -9.89 -11.80
CA PHE A 239 5.54 -9.44 -11.67
C PHE A 239 5.14 -8.44 -12.76
N LEU A 240 5.96 -7.43 -13.04
CA LEU A 240 5.65 -6.41 -14.05
C LEU A 240 5.51 -7.01 -15.46
N ASN A 241 6.36 -7.99 -15.80
CA ASN A 241 6.25 -8.71 -17.07
C ASN A 241 4.93 -9.46 -17.22
N GLN A 242 4.37 -10.00 -16.13
CA GLN A 242 3.06 -10.65 -16.17
C GLN A 242 1.92 -9.63 -16.15
N LEU A 243 2.09 -8.52 -15.42
CA LEU A 243 1.17 -7.39 -15.45
C LEU A 243 1.01 -6.84 -16.87
N TYR A 244 2.09 -6.63 -17.62
CA TYR A 244 2.04 -6.06 -18.97
C TYR A 244 1.46 -6.99 -20.04
N LYS A 245 1.23 -8.27 -19.71
CA LYS A 245 0.51 -9.21 -20.58
C LYS A 245 -1.00 -9.21 -20.34
N GLN A 246 -1.47 -8.51 -19.31
CA GLN A 246 -2.89 -8.44 -18.97
C GLN A 246 -3.67 -7.65 -20.04
N LYS A 247 -4.96 -7.94 -20.15
CA LYS A 247 -5.85 -7.31 -21.15
C LYS A 247 -6.22 -5.86 -20.83
N ILE A 248 -5.94 -5.39 -19.62
CA ILE A 248 -6.22 -4.00 -19.21
C ILE A 248 -5.17 -3.04 -19.78
N LYS A 249 -5.58 -1.79 -20.05
CA LYS A 249 -4.65 -0.73 -20.47
C LYS A 249 -3.70 -0.41 -19.30
N ILE A 250 -2.39 -0.41 -19.55
CA ILE A 250 -1.38 -0.18 -18.52
C ILE A 250 -0.39 0.91 -18.98
N TYR A 251 -0.14 1.86 -18.09
CA TYR A 251 0.89 2.87 -18.25
C TYR A 251 1.80 2.90 -17.01
N ASN A 252 3.06 2.53 -17.16
CA ASN A 252 4.06 2.66 -16.10
C ASN A 252 5.05 3.78 -16.44
N ALA A 253 4.92 4.91 -15.74
CA ALA A 253 5.80 6.08 -15.87
C ALA A 253 7.00 6.03 -14.92
N SER A 254 7.14 4.94 -14.15
CA SER A 254 8.27 4.72 -13.27
C SER A 254 9.57 4.57 -14.07
N ASN A 255 10.70 4.91 -13.45
CA ASN A 255 12.01 4.77 -14.09
C ASN A 255 12.43 3.29 -14.24
N PHE A 256 11.77 2.37 -13.52
CA PHE A 256 11.98 0.93 -13.64
C PHE A 256 10.92 0.31 -14.54
N MET A 257 11.36 -0.40 -15.59
CA MET A 257 10.49 -1.13 -16.51
C MET A 257 9.34 -0.27 -17.05
N ASN A 258 9.64 0.96 -17.51
CA ASN A 258 8.64 1.86 -18.08
C ASN A 258 7.89 1.16 -19.22
N TYR A 259 6.59 1.41 -19.32
CA TYR A 259 5.73 0.69 -20.26
C TYR A 259 4.50 1.51 -20.61
N GLU A 260 4.04 1.37 -21.84
CA GLU A 260 2.77 1.91 -22.30
C GLU A 260 2.13 0.88 -23.23
N SER A 261 0.95 0.37 -22.84
CA SER A 261 0.16 -0.51 -23.69
C SER A 261 -0.31 0.27 -24.93
N LYS A 262 -0.19 -0.36 -26.09
CA LYS A 262 -0.75 0.16 -27.35
C LYS A 262 -2.28 0.22 -27.30
#